data_AF-A0A6G4XEZ7-F1
#
_entry.id   AF-A0A6G4XEZ7-F1
#
_cell.length_a   1.000
_cell.length_b   1.000
_cell.length_c   1.000
_cell.angle_alpha   90.00
_cell.angle_beta   90.00
_cell.angle_gamma   90.00
#
_symmetry.space_group_name_H-M   'P 1'
#
loop_
_entity.id
_entity.type
_entity.pdbx_description
1 polymer ?
#
loop_
_entity_poly.entity_id
_entity_poly.type
_entity_poly.pdbx_seq_one_letter_code
_entity_poly.pdbx_strand_id
1 'polypeptide(L)'
;MIGEVPDTQIGQEFASRRLTHEAGIHRPLQAGICGTKRRGAESIVVSGGYKDDEDFGHVIVYTGHGGQDSSGNQVSDQSLDDAGNAALITSYLEGLPVRVVRGAHSGSQWAPAQGYRYDGLFRVTRYGSKLGIDGFLIWQFRLESYEGTPLPEPVQQETLADLEEAAASGNELVPAGNESPERVSTSVQRIVRSSAVKRQVKAWHDNCCQICAVQIEVPGGSYSEGAHMQALGRPHNGPDITGNVLCLCSNCHVMLDAGAIVINDDLSVIRGGVEVGVLRTHPRHVLDMECVRKHRERWRQD
;
A
#
# COMPACT_ATOMS: atom_id res chain seq x y z
N MET A 1 -16.03 0.38 -3.25
CA MET A 1 -15.20 1.25 -4.11
C MET A 1 -13.83 1.46 -3.46
N ILE A 2 -12.76 1.67 -4.22
CA ILE A 2 -11.43 2.10 -3.70
C ILE A 2 -11.37 3.62 -3.71
N GLY A 3 -10.83 4.27 -2.66
CA GLY A 3 -10.76 5.72 -2.53
C GLY A 3 -11.99 6.34 -1.85
N GLU A 4 -12.28 7.61 -2.15
CA GLU A 4 -13.38 8.36 -1.56
C GLU A 4 -14.76 7.78 -1.90
N VAL A 5 -15.77 8.18 -1.11
CA VAL A 5 -17.19 7.91 -1.37
C VAL A 5 -17.91 9.25 -1.57
N PRO A 6 -18.75 9.42 -2.61
CA PRO A 6 -19.55 10.65 -2.79
C PRO A 6 -20.37 11.00 -1.54
N ASP A 7 -20.56 12.29 -1.31
CA ASP A 7 -21.39 12.83 -0.21
C ASP A 7 -20.91 12.43 1.20
N THR A 8 -19.62 12.13 1.35
CA THR A 8 -18.97 11.84 2.66
C THR A 8 -17.82 12.81 2.95
N GLN A 9 -17.52 13.01 4.24
CA GLN A 9 -16.48 13.94 4.70
C GLN A 9 -15.63 13.31 5.82
N ILE A 10 -14.35 13.69 5.90
CA ILE A 10 -13.47 13.29 7.00
C ILE A 10 -14.00 13.91 8.30
N GLY A 11 -14.06 13.12 9.37
CA GLY A 11 -14.67 13.47 10.64
C GLY A 11 -16.17 13.17 10.72
N GLN A 12 -16.81 12.68 9.65
CA GLN A 12 -18.23 12.35 9.67
C GLN A 12 -18.53 11.17 10.61
N GLU A 13 -19.46 11.38 11.54
CA GLU A 13 -19.88 10.40 12.54
C GLU A 13 -21.15 9.61 12.16
N PHE A 14 -21.23 8.39 12.67
CA PHE A 14 -22.28 7.41 12.44
C PHE A 14 -22.63 6.71 13.75
N ALA A 15 -23.90 6.77 14.16
CA ALA A 15 -24.35 6.14 15.41
C ALA A 15 -24.24 4.60 15.43
N SER A 16 -24.02 3.93 14.28
CA SER A 16 -23.85 2.47 14.22
C SER A 16 -23.13 2.00 12.94
N ARG A 17 -22.58 0.77 12.97
CA ARG A 17 -22.04 0.06 11.78
C ARG A 17 -23.02 0.03 10.60
N ARG A 18 -24.32 -0.05 10.87
CA ARG A 18 -25.35 -0.07 9.83
C ARG A 18 -25.46 1.28 9.10
N LEU A 19 -25.32 2.40 9.79
CA LEU A 19 -25.28 3.71 9.14
C LEU A 19 -23.98 3.89 8.31
N THR A 20 -22.84 3.38 8.79
CA THR A 20 -21.59 3.34 8.00
C THR A 20 -21.68 2.46 6.75
N HIS A 21 -22.49 1.39 6.80
CA HIS A 21 -22.84 0.56 5.65
C HIS A 21 -23.76 1.30 4.67
N GLU A 22 -24.83 1.91 5.16
CA GLU A 22 -25.82 2.65 4.36
C GLU A 22 -25.17 3.85 3.63
N ALA A 23 -24.19 4.51 4.27
CA ALA A 23 -23.34 5.53 3.65
C ALA A 23 -22.26 4.99 2.68
N GLY A 24 -22.17 3.67 2.47
CA GLY A 24 -21.23 3.04 1.54
C GLY A 24 -19.75 3.05 1.95
N ILE A 25 -19.37 3.71 3.05
CA ILE A 25 -17.99 3.83 3.54
C ILE A 25 -17.42 2.46 3.92
N HIS A 26 -18.17 1.66 4.68
CA HIS A 26 -17.76 0.30 5.05
C HIS A 26 -18.94 -0.68 4.99
N ARG A 27 -18.93 -1.54 3.97
CA ARG A 27 -20.07 -2.41 3.61
C ARG A 27 -20.27 -3.64 4.52
N PRO A 28 -19.25 -4.26 5.16
CA PRO A 28 -19.47 -5.32 6.13
C PRO A 28 -20.09 -4.82 7.45
N LEU A 29 -21.18 -5.45 7.89
CA LEU A 29 -21.82 -5.13 9.17
C LEU A 29 -21.03 -5.63 10.38
N GLN A 30 -20.20 -6.67 10.21
CA GLN A 30 -19.41 -7.30 11.27
C GLN A 30 -17.90 -7.24 10.97
N ALA A 31 -17.45 -7.89 9.88
CA ALA A 31 -16.03 -8.02 9.55
C ALA A 31 -15.28 -6.67 9.57
N GLY A 32 -14.06 -6.66 10.09
CA GLY A 32 -13.25 -5.44 10.20
C GLY A 32 -12.72 -4.93 8.85
N ILE A 33 -12.50 -5.83 7.88
CA ILE A 33 -11.92 -5.51 6.57
C ILE A 33 -12.98 -5.65 5.48
N CYS A 34 -13.10 -4.64 4.62
CA CYS A 34 -13.87 -4.71 3.37
C CYS A 34 -12.90 -4.75 2.18
N GLY A 35 -12.86 -5.84 1.42
CA GLY A 35 -11.98 -5.94 0.25
C GLY A 35 -12.01 -7.30 -0.42
N THR A 36 -11.19 -7.49 -1.46
CA THR A 36 -10.85 -8.80 -2.02
C THR A 36 -9.41 -8.82 -2.55
N LYS A 37 -8.76 -9.99 -2.55
CA LYS A 37 -7.42 -10.24 -3.16
C LYS A 37 -7.28 -9.71 -4.60
N ARG A 38 -8.38 -9.63 -5.37
CA ARG A 38 -8.38 -9.09 -6.73
C ARG A 38 -8.44 -7.56 -6.81
N ARG A 39 -9.06 -6.89 -5.83
CA ARG A 39 -9.37 -5.45 -5.90
C ARG A 39 -8.62 -4.58 -4.89
N GLY A 40 -8.02 -5.19 -3.87
CA GLY A 40 -7.53 -4.48 -2.69
C GLY A 40 -8.59 -4.34 -1.60
N ALA A 41 -8.15 -3.87 -0.45
CA ALA A 41 -8.97 -3.39 0.64
C ALA A 41 -9.57 -2.02 0.27
N GLU A 42 -10.89 -1.92 0.40
CA GLU A 42 -11.68 -0.71 0.21
C GLU A 42 -11.75 0.12 1.50
N SER A 43 -11.94 -0.54 2.64
CA SER A 43 -12.01 0.09 3.94
C SER A 43 -11.72 -0.88 5.08
N ILE A 44 -11.27 -0.34 6.22
CA ILE A 44 -11.15 -1.07 7.49
C ILE A 44 -11.92 -0.34 8.61
N VAL A 45 -12.30 -1.11 9.63
CA VAL A 45 -12.83 -0.60 10.90
C VAL A 45 -11.85 -0.92 12.01
N VAL A 46 -11.44 0.12 12.74
CA VAL A 46 -10.55 0.06 13.91
C VAL A 46 -11.40 0.29 15.15
N SER A 47 -11.68 -0.78 15.89
CA SER A 47 -12.61 -0.75 17.04
C SER A 47 -12.19 -1.70 18.16
N GLY A 48 -10.87 -1.88 18.37
CA GLY A 48 -10.31 -2.80 19.37
C GLY A 48 -10.71 -4.26 19.14
N GLY A 49 -10.62 -4.73 17.90
CA GLY A 49 -10.98 -6.10 17.54
C GLY A 49 -9.95 -7.13 18.00
N TYR A 50 -8.69 -6.71 18.09
CA TYR A 50 -7.56 -7.53 18.53
C TYR A 50 -6.81 -6.83 19.66
N LYS A 51 -6.26 -7.64 20.58
CA LYS A 51 -5.41 -7.17 21.70
C LYS A 51 -4.11 -6.51 21.20
N ASP A 52 -3.70 -6.86 19.97
CA ASP A 52 -2.47 -6.44 19.30
C ASP A 52 -2.65 -5.22 18.35
N ASP A 53 -3.82 -4.59 18.34
CA ASP A 53 -4.06 -3.35 17.59
C ASP A 53 -3.40 -2.14 18.29
N GLU A 54 -2.64 -1.33 17.55
CA GLU A 54 -2.03 -0.09 18.05
C GLU A 54 -2.45 1.12 17.20
N ASP A 55 -2.87 2.21 17.83
CA ASP A 55 -3.41 3.40 17.14
C ASP A 55 -2.74 4.69 17.62
N PHE A 56 -1.95 5.28 16.73
CA PHE A 56 -1.19 6.52 16.92
C PHE A 56 -1.76 7.66 16.05
N GLY A 57 -3.05 7.62 15.71
CA GLY A 57 -3.73 8.68 14.97
C GLY A 57 -3.39 8.67 13.48
N HIS A 58 -2.25 9.25 13.09
CA HIS A 58 -1.77 9.24 11.71
C HIS A 58 -1.20 7.89 11.29
N VAL A 59 -0.84 7.04 12.26
CA VAL A 59 -0.27 5.71 12.06
C VAL A 59 -1.11 4.69 12.82
N ILE A 60 -1.43 3.56 12.17
CA ILE A 60 -2.18 2.46 12.77
C ILE A 60 -1.41 1.17 12.50
N VAL A 61 -1.18 0.35 13.53
CA VAL A 61 -0.74 -1.04 13.39
C VAL A 61 -1.97 -1.90 13.57
N TYR A 62 -2.55 -2.34 12.45
CA TYR A 62 -3.82 -3.05 12.40
C TYR A 62 -3.59 -4.56 12.31
N THR A 63 -4.22 -5.32 13.18
CA THR A 63 -4.15 -6.79 13.16
C THR A 63 -5.05 -7.35 12.06
N GLY A 64 -4.54 -8.37 11.37
CA GLY A 64 -5.25 -9.10 10.32
C GLY A 64 -6.46 -9.86 10.85
N HIS A 65 -7.27 -10.36 9.93
CA HIS A 65 -8.42 -11.19 10.26
C HIS A 65 -8.04 -12.68 10.33
N GLY A 66 -8.65 -13.38 11.28
CA GLY A 66 -8.70 -14.84 11.34
C GLY A 66 -8.22 -15.40 12.68
N GLY A 67 -8.61 -16.65 12.98
CA GLY A 67 -8.13 -17.41 14.13
C GLY A 67 -8.60 -16.93 15.51
N GLN A 68 -9.62 -16.08 15.59
CA GLN A 68 -10.26 -15.69 16.86
C GLN A 68 -11.46 -16.58 17.22
N ASP A 69 -11.72 -16.74 18.52
CA ASP A 69 -12.99 -17.23 19.06
C ASP A 69 -14.07 -16.13 19.12
N SER A 70 -15.28 -16.48 19.59
CA SER A 70 -16.38 -15.50 19.78
C SER A 70 -16.14 -14.46 20.88
N SER A 71 -15.08 -14.62 21.67
CA SER A 71 -14.69 -13.76 22.79
C SER A 71 -13.54 -12.81 22.42
N GLY A 72 -13.00 -12.92 21.21
CA GLY A 72 -11.86 -12.13 20.72
C GLY A 72 -10.47 -12.68 21.11
N ASN A 73 -10.38 -13.89 21.66
CA ASN A 73 -9.10 -14.55 21.92
C ASN A 73 -8.58 -15.21 20.65
N GLN A 74 -7.28 -15.11 20.38
CA GLN A 74 -6.65 -15.89 19.32
C GLN A 74 -6.54 -17.35 19.77
N VAL A 75 -6.98 -18.28 18.91
CA VAL A 75 -6.99 -19.74 19.15
C VAL A 75 -6.30 -20.53 18.03
N SER A 76 -5.86 -19.86 16.96
CA SER A 76 -5.05 -20.44 15.89
C SER A 76 -4.27 -19.37 15.12
N ASP A 77 -3.27 -19.79 14.36
CA ASP A 77 -2.49 -18.91 13.48
C ASP A 77 -3.36 -18.27 12.37
N GLN A 78 -3.01 -17.04 12.00
CA GLN A 78 -3.60 -16.31 10.87
C GLN A 78 -2.93 -16.65 9.53
N SER A 79 -3.71 -16.62 8.46
CA SER A 79 -3.25 -16.85 7.09
C SER A 79 -3.32 -15.58 6.23
N LEU A 80 -2.35 -15.41 5.32
CA LEU A 80 -2.39 -14.39 4.27
C LEU A 80 -3.42 -14.68 3.17
N ASP A 81 -3.92 -15.91 3.06
CA ASP A 81 -4.98 -16.28 2.12
C ASP A 81 -6.40 -15.98 2.64
N ASP A 82 -6.53 -15.51 3.88
CA ASP A 82 -7.76 -14.86 4.34
C ASP A 82 -8.13 -13.70 3.40
N ALA A 83 -9.42 -13.58 3.07
CA ALA A 83 -9.89 -12.64 2.06
C ALA A 83 -9.65 -11.17 2.44
N GLY A 84 -9.62 -10.84 3.73
CA GLY A 84 -9.30 -9.52 4.25
C GLY A 84 -7.79 -9.25 4.25
N ASN A 85 -7.00 -10.19 4.75
CA ASN A 85 -5.53 -10.08 4.79
C ASN A 85 -4.97 -9.96 3.37
N ALA A 86 -5.40 -10.83 2.45
CA ALA A 86 -5.03 -10.77 1.04
C ALA A 86 -5.41 -9.43 0.39
N ALA A 87 -6.56 -8.85 0.75
CA ALA A 87 -6.97 -7.55 0.25
C ALA A 87 -6.07 -6.41 0.74
N LEU A 88 -5.62 -6.44 2.00
CA LEU A 88 -4.66 -5.47 2.53
C LEU A 88 -3.27 -5.60 1.87
N ILE A 89 -2.80 -6.82 1.60
CA ILE A 89 -1.56 -7.05 0.81
C ILE A 89 -1.69 -6.45 -0.58
N THR A 90 -2.81 -6.69 -1.29
CA THR A 90 -3.05 -6.09 -2.61
C THR A 90 -3.07 -4.55 -2.53
N SER A 91 -3.64 -3.97 -1.47
CA SER A 91 -3.58 -2.52 -1.25
C SER A 91 -2.16 -2.00 -0.98
N TYR A 92 -1.30 -2.77 -0.33
CA TYR A 92 0.14 -2.47 -0.21
C TYR A 92 0.85 -2.54 -1.58
N LEU A 93 0.73 -3.66 -2.29
CA LEU A 93 1.43 -3.92 -3.56
C LEU A 93 1.00 -2.98 -4.70
N GLU A 94 -0.23 -2.48 -4.68
CA GLU A 94 -0.77 -1.52 -5.65
C GLU A 94 -0.89 -0.08 -5.11
N GLY A 95 -0.45 0.20 -3.88
CA GLY A 95 -0.53 1.55 -3.30
C GLY A 95 -1.95 2.12 -3.23
N LEU A 96 -2.94 1.27 -2.92
CA LEU A 96 -4.34 1.64 -2.92
C LEU A 96 -4.73 2.36 -1.63
N PRO A 97 -5.51 3.45 -1.73
CA PRO A 97 -6.05 4.12 -0.56
C PRO A 97 -7.14 3.25 0.08
N VAL A 98 -7.03 3.05 1.39
CA VAL A 98 -7.98 2.33 2.24
C VAL A 98 -8.69 3.35 3.12
N ARG A 99 -10.03 3.37 3.12
CA ARG A 99 -10.78 4.22 4.07
C ARG A 99 -10.66 3.66 5.49
N VAL A 100 -10.33 4.49 6.46
CA VAL A 100 -10.33 4.12 7.88
C VAL A 100 -11.59 4.63 8.56
N VAL A 101 -12.28 3.75 9.26
CA VAL A 101 -13.37 4.11 10.16
C VAL A 101 -12.96 3.73 11.58
N ARG A 102 -12.88 4.68 12.51
CA ARG A 102 -12.67 4.39 13.93
C ARG A 102 -14.02 4.13 14.60
N GLY A 103 -14.11 3.08 15.40
CA GLY A 103 -15.26 2.78 16.26
C GLY A 103 -14.95 3.10 17.71
N ALA A 104 -15.97 3.39 18.52
CA ALA A 104 -15.80 3.65 19.95
C ALA A 104 -15.28 2.42 20.70
N HIS A 105 -14.13 2.57 21.37
CA HIS A 105 -13.49 1.58 22.23
C HIS A 105 -12.47 2.25 23.15
N SER A 106 -12.07 1.59 24.24
CA SER A 106 -11.09 2.11 25.22
C SER A 106 -9.62 1.83 24.87
N GLY A 107 -9.34 1.19 23.73
CA GLY A 107 -7.98 0.85 23.29
C GLY A 107 -7.25 1.96 22.53
N SER A 108 -7.89 3.11 22.29
CA SER A 108 -7.30 4.22 21.53
C SER A 108 -7.89 5.55 21.97
N GLN A 109 -7.02 6.52 22.29
CA GLN A 109 -7.38 7.93 22.49
C GLN A 109 -7.95 8.59 21.22
N TRP A 110 -7.74 7.99 20.04
CA TRP A 110 -8.25 8.50 18.76
C TRP A 110 -9.63 7.94 18.42
N ALA A 111 -10.13 6.96 19.18
CA ALA A 111 -11.48 6.45 19.03
C ALA A 111 -12.53 7.55 19.32
N PRO A 112 -13.65 7.60 18.57
CA PRO A 112 -14.77 8.44 18.98
C PRO A 112 -15.35 7.96 20.32
N ALA A 113 -15.91 8.85 21.13
CA ALA A 113 -16.51 8.48 22.42
C ALA A 113 -17.74 7.55 22.26
N GLN A 114 -18.41 7.61 21.11
CA GLN A 114 -19.56 6.77 20.77
C GLN A 114 -19.64 6.52 19.26
N GLY A 115 -20.29 5.43 18.85
CA GLY A 115 -20.53 5.13 17.43
C GLY A 115 -19.26 4.89 16.62
N TYR A 116 -19.23 5.45 15.41
CA TYR A 116 -18.17 5.29 14.42
C TYR A 116 -17.89 6.62 13.71
N ARG A 117 -16.64 6.87 13.30
CA ARG A 117 -16.24 8.09 12.59
C ARG A 117 -15.35 7.75 11.39
N TYR A 118 -15.59 8.39 10.25
CA TYR A 118 -14.76 8.23 9.05
C TYR A 118 -13.55 9.16 9.11
N ASP A 119 -12.36 8.58 9.27
CA ASP A 119 -11.11 9.34 9.49
C ASP A 119 -10.27 9.46 8.20
N GLY A 120 -10.90 9.32 7.05
CA GLY A 120 -10.28 9.56 5.74
C GLY A 120 -9.54 8.37 5.14
N LEU A 121 -8.68 8.67 4.17
CA LEU A 121 -7.88 7.69 3.43
C LEU A 121 -6.51 7.48 4.07
N PHE A 122 -6.12 6.22 4.17
CA PHE A 122 -4.81 5.76 4.58
C PHE A 122 -4.16 4.92 3.46
N ARG A 123 -2.85 4.73 3.52
CA ARG A 123 -2.06 3.79 2.71
C ARG A 123 -1.54 2.66 3.59
N VAL A 124 -1.57 1.41 3.11
CA VAL A 124 -0.80 0.33 3.75
C VAL A 124 0.66 0.52 3.36
N THR A 125 1.54 0.67 4.35
CA THR A 125 2.97 1.02 4.17
C THR A 125 3.93 -0.11 4.47
N ARG A 126 3.48 -1.09 5.25
CA ARG A 126 4.21 -2.32 5.58
C ARG A 126 3.21 -3.38 6.01
N TYR A 127 3.58 -4.64 5.85
CA TYR A 127 2.94 -5.76 6.53
C TYR A 127 4.02 -6.74 6.98
N GLY A 128 3.68 -7.59 7.94
CA GLY A 128 4.55 -8.63 8.48
C GLY A 128 3.83 -9.45 9.53
N SER A 129 4.43 -10.54 9.98
CA SER A 129 3.87 -11.40 11.03
C SER A 129 4.67 -11.32 12.32
N LYS A 130 3.99 -11.50 13.45
CA LYS A 130 4.59 -11.74 14.78
C LYS A 130 3.77 -12.79 15.52
N LEU A 131 4.26 -13.28 16.65
CA LEU A 131 3.39 -13.92 17.64
C LEU A 131 2.60 -12.81 18.35
N GLY A 132 1.28 -12.97 18.43
CA GLY A 132 0.38 -12.07 19.17
C GLY A 132 0.40 -12.35 20.67
N ILE A 133 -0.34 -11.56 21.44
CA ILE A 133 -0.41 -11.64 22.91
C ILE A 133 -0.87 -13.04 23.39
N ASP A 134 -1.75 -13.68 22.63
CA ASP A 134 -2.27 -15.04 22.92
C ASP A 134 -1.35 -16.17 22.40
N GLY A 135 -0.15 -15.86 21.89
CA GLY A 135 0.89 -16.83 21.54
C GLY A 135 0.81 -17.45 20.13
N PHE A 136 -0.21 -17.09 19.33
CA PHE A 136 -0.38 -17.54 17.95
C PHE A 136 0.18 -16.53 16.93
N LEU A 137 0.48 -16.99 15.71
CA LEU A 137 0.92 -16.13 14.62
C LEU A 137 -0.21 -15.19 14.18
N ILE A 138 0.04 -13.89 14.21
CA ILE A 138 -0.84 -12.86 13.66
C ILE A 138 -0.12 -12.07 12.57
N TRP A 139 -0.89 -11.53 11.62
CA TRP A 139 -0.39 -10.59 10.63
C TRP A 139 -0.73 -9.17 11.07
N GLN A 140 0.24 -8.26 11.01
CA GLN A 140 0.04 -6.84 11.27
C GLN A 140 0.28 -6.04 9.99
N PHE A 141 -0.57 -5.05 9.78
CA PHE A 141 -0.55 -4.12 8.65
C PHE A 141 -0.35 -2.71 9.19
N ARG A 142 0.73 -2.04 8.79
CA ARG A 142 0.98 -0.66 9.20
C ARG A 142 0.37 0.31 8.18
N LEU A 143 -0.66 1.03 8.58
CA LEU A 143 -1.30 2.07 7.80
C LEU A 143 -0.79 3.46 8.20
N GLU A 144 -0.69 4.36 7.22
CA GLU A 144 -0.43 5.79 7.43
C GLU A 144 -1.48 6.64 6.72
N SER A 145 -1.93 7.74 7.32
CA SER A 145 -2.80 8.70 6.64
C SER A 145 -2.06 9.38 5.48
N TYR A 146 -2.80 10.00 4.56
CA TYR A 146 -2.18 10.94 3.63
C TYR A 146 -1.77 12.24 4.35
N GLU A 147 -0.84 12.97 3.75
CA GLU A 147 -0.42 14.29 4.22
C GLU A 147 -1.59 15.27 4.12
N GLY A 148 -1.79 16.08 5.17
CA GLY A 148 -2.94 16.99 5.27
C GLY A 148 -4.28 16.33 5.65
N THR A 149 -4.34 15.01 5.89
CA THR A 149 -5.51 14.39 6.52
C THR A 149 -5.66 14.95 7.94
N PRO A 150 -6.79 15.58 8.30
CA PRO A 150 -6.99 16.08 9.66
C PRO A 150 -7.17 14.92 10.64
N LEU A 151 -6.60 15.05 11.83
CA LEU A 151 -6.97 14.23 12.98
C LEU A 151 -7.92 15.01 13.90
N PRO A 152 -8.83 14.31 14.60
CA PRO A 152 -9.51 14.88 15.76
C PRO A 152 -8.48 15.14 16.88
N GLU A 153 -8.83 16.01 17.83
CA GLU A 153 -8.09 16.06 19.09
C GLU A 153 -8.21 14.69 19.81
N PRO A 154 -7.13 14.20 20.44
CA PRO A 154 -7.19 12.96 21.20
C PRO A 154 -8.19 13.11 22.34
N VAL A 155 -9.09 12.14 22.47
CA VAL A 155 -10.01 12.05 23.60
C VAL A 155 -9.18 11.77 24.83
N GLN A 156 -9.12 12.73 25.76
CA GLN A 156 -8.42 12.59 27.04
C GLN A 156 -9.04 11.44 27.83
N GLN A 157 -8.38 10.28 27.77
CA GLN A 157 -8.62 9.16 28.66
C GLN A 157 -7.56 9.26 29.77
N GLU A 158 -7.98 9.33 31.03
CA GLU A 158 -7.07 9.42 32.17
C GLU A 158 -6.19 8.16 32.25
N THR A 159 -4.89 8.29 31.95
CA THR A 159 -3.92 7.19 32.06
C THR A 159 -2.73 7.62 32.94
N LEU A 160 -2.40 6.76 33.90
CA LEU A 160 -1.26 6.91 34.81
C LEU A 160 -0.07 6.10 34.29
N ALA A 161 0.92 6.74 33.64
CA ALA A 161 2.29 6.22 33.53
C ALA A 161 3.28 7.29 33.01
N ASP A 162 4.34 7.53 33.79
CA ASP A 162 5.61 8.13 33.37
C ASP A 162 6.74 7.27 33.99
N LEU A 163 8.01 7.62 33.70
CA LEU A 163 9.30 7.03 34.16
C LEU A 163 9.88 5.88 33.30
N GLU A 164 11.18 5.81 32.97
CA GLU A 164 12.27 6.81 32.80
C GLU A 164 13.50 6.13 32.11
N GLU A 165 14.57 6.88 31.78
CA GLU A 165 15.61 6.51 30.78
C GLU A 165 17.04 6.18 31.32
N ALA A 166 17.87 5.55 30.46
CA ALA A 166 19.36 5.42 30.41
C ALA A 166 20.07 4.46 31.43
N ALA A 167 21.35 4.06 31.35
CA ALA A 167 22.51 4.29 30.43
C ALA A 167 23.47 3.03 30.49
N ALA A 168 24.19 2.51 29.47
CA ALA A 168 25.34 2.98 28.62
C ALA A 168 26.73 2.30 28.94
N SER A 169 27.62 2.21 27.90
CA SER A 169 29.06 1.77 27.85
C SER A 169 29.35 0.35 27.29
N GLY A 170 30.29 0.10 26.34
CA GLY A 170 31.13 1.00 25.52
C GLY A 170 32.16 0.31 24.56
N ASN A 171 32.28 0.85 23.33
CA ASN A 171 33.40 0.90 22.34
C ASN A 171 34.13 -0.36 21.77
N GLU A 172 34.00 -0.60 20.44
CA GLU A 172 35.13 -0.66 19.47
C GLU A 172 34.63 -0.40 18.02
N LEU A 173 35.51 -0.01 17.09
CA LEU A 173 35.15 0.77 15.88
C LEU A 173 34.59 -0.04 14.68
N VAL A 174 33.26 -0.08 14.59
CA VAL A 174 32.45 -0.22 13.35
C VAL A 174 31.42 0.91 13.38
N PRO A 175 30.99 1.53 12.26
CA PRO A 175 29.91 2.54 12.30
C PRO A 175 28.65 1.90 12.89
N ALA A 176 28.33 2.26 14.14
CA ALA A 176 27.18 1.74 14.85
C ALA A 176 25.91 2.16 14.12
N GLY A 177 25.17 1.19 13.58
CA GLY A 177 23.79 1.41 13.19
C GLY A 177 23.01 1.83 14.42
N ASN A 178 22.15 2.84 14.30
CA ASN A 178 21.33 3.25 15.44
C ASN A 178 20.31 2.12 15.73
N GLU A 179 20.40 1.51 16.91
CA GLU A 179 19.49 0.42 17.36
C GLU A 179 18.06 0.94 17.60
N SER A 180 17.93 2.23 17.91
CA SER A 180 16.67 2.97 18.03
C SER A 180 16.74 4.22 17.14
N PRO A 181 16.70 4.06 15.80
CA PRO A 181 16.82 5.19 14.89
C PRO A 181 15.70 6.19 15.16
N GLU A 182 16.07 7.44 15.42
CA GLU A 182 15.12 8.54 15.55
C GLU A 182 14.21 8.50 14.32
N ARG A 183 12.90 8.31 14.55
CA ARG A 183 11.94 8.07 13.47
C ARG A 183 11.60 9.38 12.78
N VAL A 184 12.55 9.91 12.02
CA VAL A 184 12.28 10.92 11.01
C VAL A 184 11.30 10.31 10.02
N SER A 185 10.06 10.79 10.03
CA SER A 185 9.00 10.39 9.12
C SER A 185 9.25 10.97 7.73
N THR A 186 10.36 10.58 7.11
CA THR A 186 10.63 10.87 5.71
C THR A 186 9.55 10.18 4.90
N SER A 187 8.60 10.95 4.37
CA SER A 187 7.56 10.43 3.49
C SER A 187 8.20 9.98 2.18
N VAL A 188 8.71 8.75 2.15
CA VAL A 188 9.21 8.12 0.94
C VAL A 188 7.99 7.88 0.05
N GLN A 189 7.67 8.86 -0.82
CA GLN A 189 6.52 8.87 -1.75
C GLN A 189 6.58 7.77 -2.83
N ARG A 190 7.41 6.74 -2.63
CA ARG A 190 7.76 5.73 -3.64
C ARG A 190 6.65 4.70 -3.89
N ILE A 191 5.67 4.57 -2.99
CA ILE A 191 4.39 3.91 -3.34
C ILE A 191 3.45 4.95 -3.95
N VAL A 192 3.78 5.34 -5.18
CA VAL A 192 2.89 6.10 -6.06
C VAL A 192 1.60 5.31 -6.25
N ARG A 193 0.43 5.92 -5.99
CA ARG A 193 -0.88 5.28 -6.19
C ARG A 193 -0.93 4.63 -7.58
N SER A 194 -1.00 3.30 -7.65
CA SER A 194 -1.02 2.56 -8.93
C SER A 194 -2.30 2.94 -9.66
N SER A 195 -2.21 3.74 -10.73
CA SER A 195 -3.39 4.21 -11.46
C SER A 195 -4.13 3.02 -12.08
N ALA A 196 -5.41 3.19 -12.41
CA ALA A 196 -6.19 2.12 -13.02
C ALA A 196 -5.53 1.58 -14.31
N VAL A 197 -4.85 2.47 -15.04
CA VAL A 197 -4.00 2.16 -16.21
C VAL A 197 -2.85 1.23 -15.82
N LYS A 198 -2.02 1.62 -14.84
CA LYS A 198 -0.88 0.81 -14.39
C LYS A 198 -1.32 -0.59 -13.93
N ARG A 199 -2.37 -0.67 -13.10
CA ARG A 199 -2.93 -1.96 -12.65
C ARG A 199 -3.41 -2.83 -13.82
N GLN A 200 -4.04 -2.24 -14.83
CA GLN A 200 -4.53 -3.00 -15.98
C GLN A 200 -3.39 -3.57 -16.82
N VAL A 201 -2.30 -2.80 -17.01
CA VAL A 201 -1.10 -3.29 -17.70
C VAL A 201 -0.41 -4.39 -16.89
N LYS A 202 -0.18 -4.17 -15.59
CA LYS A 202 0.37 -5.18 -14.68
C LYS A 202 -0.42 -6.50 -14.72
N ALA A 203 -1.74 -6.43 -14.69
CA ALA A 203 -2.63 -7.58 -14.75
C ALA A 203 -2.67 -8.29 -16.13
N TRP A 204 -2.36 -7.60 -17.24
CA TRP A 204 -2.20 -8.24 -18.55
C TRP A 204 -0.89 -9.00 -18.70
N HIS A 205 0.13 -8.64 -17.91
CA HIS A 205 1.45 -9.27 -17.92
C HIS A 205 1.71 -10.15 -16.69
N ASP A 206 0.70 -10.36 -15.84
CA ASP A 206 0.78 -11.11 -14.58
C ASP A 206 1.96 -10.67 -13.68
N ASN A 207 2.21 -9.36 -13.57
CA ASN A 207 3.40 -8.80 -12.91
C ASN A 207 4.77 -9.28 -13.45
N CYS A 208 4.84 -10.06 -14.51
CA CYS A 208 6.11 -10.42 -15.14
C CYS A 208 6.71 -9.19 -15.85
N CYS A 209 7.99 -8.93 -15.67
CA CYS A 209 8.69 -7.82 -16.35
C CYS A 209 8.69 -8.03 -17.87
N GLN A 210 8.15 -7.08 -18.65
CA GLN A 210 8.10 -7.17 -20.12
C GLN A 210 9.48 -7.23 -20.79
N ILE A 211 10.52 -6.74 -20.10
CA ILE A 211 11.91 -6.76 -20.59
C ILE A 211 12.62 -8.08 -20.25
N CYS A 212 12.72 -8.45 -18.97
CA CYS A 212 13.57 -9.56 -18.53
C CYS A 212 12.80 -10.83 -18.09
N ALA A 213 11.48 -10.86 -18.28
CA ALA A 213 10.58 -11.95 -17.89
C ALA A 213 10.48 -12.30 -16.39
N VAL A 214 11.36 -11.77 -15.52
CA VAL A 214 11.28 -11.95 -14.06
C VAL A 214 9.93 -11.48 -13.52
N GLN A 215 9.25 -12.36 -12.79
CA GLN A 215 8.15 -12.05 -11.88
C GLN A 215 8.75 -11.93 -10.47
N ILE A 216 8.52 -10.83 -9.76
CA ILE A 216 9.00 -10.72 -8.36
C ILE A 216 7.92 -11.33 -7.47
N GLU A 217 8.20 -12.50 -6.89
CA GLU A 217 7.32 -13.13 -5.89
C GLU A 217 7.56 -12.54 -4.50
N VAL A 218 6.47 -12.34 -3.75
CA VAL A 218 6.48 -11.82 -2.38
C VAL A 218 5.40 -12.54 -1.54
N PRO A 219 5.48 -12.56 -0.20
CA PRO A 219 4.42 -13.16 0.62
C PRO A 219 3.03 -12.61 0.28
N GLY A 220 2.13 -13.48 -0.20
CA GLY A 220 0.75 -13.11 -0.57
C GLY A 220 0.54 -12.63 -2.02
N GLY A 221 1.56 -12.53 -2.87
CA GLY A 221 1.36 -12.17 -4.28
C GLY A 221 2.64 -11.99 -5.11
N SER A 222 2.52 -11.25 -6.21
CA SER A 222 3.64 -10.85 -7.07
C SER A 222 3.68 -9.33 -7.24
N TYR A 223 4.87 -8.79 -7.51
CA TYR A 223 5.14 -7.36 -7.57
C TYR A 223 5.74 -6.95 -8.92
N SER A 224 5.28 -5.81 -9.43
CA SER A 224 5.90 -5.09 -10.54
C SER A 224 5.51 -3.61 -10.51
N GLU A 225 6.21 -2.83 -11.31
CA GLU A 225 6.05 -1.39 -11.44
C GLU A 225 5.48 -1.05 -12.82
N GLY A 226 4.47 -0.17 -12.85
CA GLY A 226 3.93 0.39 -14.09
C GLY A 226 4.77 1.59 -14.52
N ALA A 227 5.68 1.40 -15.47
CA ALA A 227 6.61 2.42 -15.96
C ALA A 227 6.00 3.19 -17.15
N HIS A 228 6.00 4.53 -17.12
CA HIS A 228 5.54 5.32 -18.27
C HIS A 228 6.70 5.51 -19.25
N MET A 229 6.52 5.19 -20.54
CA MET A 229 7.56 5.37 -21.56
C MET A 229 7.82 6.86 -21.83
N GLN A 230 6.76 7.61 -22.13
CA GLN A 230 6.76 9.06 -22.14
C GLN A 230 6.24 9.57 -20.79
N ALA A 231 7.10 10.25 -20.03
CA ALA A 231 6.76 10.76 -18.69
C ALA A 231 5.55 11.71 -18.71
N LEU A 232 4.71 11.62 -17.66
CA LEU A 232 3.54 12.49 -17.48
C LEU A 232 3.95 13.93 -17.10
N GLY A 233 3.08 14.89 -17.40
CA GLY A 233 3.25 16.29 -16.99
C GLY A 233 4.37 17.04 -17.72
N ARG A 234 4.49 18.35 -17.48
CA ARG A 234 5.51 19.18 -18.16
C ARG A 234 6.94 18.75 -17.74
N PRO A 235 7.93 18.75 -18.65
CA PRO A 235 7.85 19.20 -20.05
C PRO A 235 7.38 18.13 -21.04
N HIS A 236 7.34 16.85 -20.64
CA HIS A 236 7.16 15.73 -21.57
C HIS A 236 5.72 15.52 -22.01
N ASN A 237 4.74 15.81 -21.15
CA ASN A 237 3.29 15.75 -21.39
C ASN A 237 2.80 14.41 -21.98
N GLY A 238 3.37 13.29 -21.52
CA GLY A 238 2.90 11.95 -21.88
C GLY A 238 1.48 11.68 -21.37
N PRO A 239 0.68 10.86 -22.10
CA PRO A 239 -0.67 10.49 -21.69
C PRO A 239 -0.68 9.36 -20.65
N ASP A 240 -1.60 9.39 -19.66
CA ASP A 240 -1.85 8.23 -18.78
C ASP A 240 -2.83 7.27 -19.48
N ILE A 241 -2.29 6.49 -20.43
CA ILE A 241 -3.00 5.45 -21.18
C ILE A 241 -2.20 4.16 -21.16
N THR A 242 -2.87 3.02 -21.35
CA THR A 242 -2.21 1.70 -21.27
C THR A 242 -1.08 1.57 -22.30
N GLY A 243 -1.25 2.10 -23.52
CA GLY A 243 -0.22 2.08 -24.55
C GLY A 243 1.05 2.89 -24.23
N ASN A 244 1.04 3.75 -23.21
CA ASN A 244 2.21 4.48 -22.72
C ASN A 244 2.84 3.83 -21.46
N VAL A 245 2.36 2.66 -21.02
CA VAL A 245 2.82 2.01 -19.78
C VAL A 245 3.41 0.63 -20.05
N LEU A 246 4.50 0.29 -19.37
CA LEU A 246 5.10 -1.05 -19.35
C LEU A 246 5.00 -1.67 -17.95
N CYS A 247 4.79 -2.98 -17.88
CA CYS A 247 4.90 -3.77 -16.66
C CYS A 247 6.36 -4.22 -16.48
N LEU A 248 7.10 -3.62 -15.55
CA LEU A 248 8.54 -3.86 -15.36
C LEU A 248 8.88 -4.28 -13.92
N CYS A 249 9.99 -5.00 -13.74
CA CYS A 249 10.63 -5.14 -12.43
C CYS A 249 11.41 -3.87 -12.09
N SER A 250 11.64 -3.58 -10.80
CA SER A 250 12.29 -2.35 -10.33
C SER A 250 13.64 -2.06 -11.01
N ASN A 251 14.44 -3.11 -11.28
CA ASN A 251 15.71 -2.96 -12.00
C ASN A 251 15.51 -2.46 -13.44
N CYS A 252 14.55 -3.03 -14.18
CA CYS A 252 14.31 -2.62 -15.57
C CYS A 252 13.60 -1.26 -15.66
N HIS A 253 12.75 -0.91 -14.69
CA HIS A 253 12.13 0.42 -14.63
C HIS A 253 13.17 1.52 -14.42
N VAL A 254 14.07 1.37 -13.43
CA VAL A 254 15.17 2.32 -13.20
C VAL A 254 16.06 2.45 -14.45
N MET A 255 16.32 1.35 -15.16
CA MET A 255 17.10 1.38 -16.41
C MET A 255 16.36 2.07 -17.57
N LEU A 256 15.03 1.92 -17.68
CA LEU A 256 14.22 2.64 -18.66
C LEU A 256 14.18 4.15 -18.37
N ASP A 257 13.97 4.50 -17.09
CA ASP A 257 13.88 5.89 -16.61
C ASP A 257 15.22 6.64 -16.70
N ALA A 258 16.34 5.93 -16.68
CA ALA A 258 17.69 6.47 -16.84
C ALA A 258 18.25 6.33 -18.26
N GLY A 259 17.47 5.86 -19.24
CA GLY A 259 17.91 5.68 -20.64
C GLY A 259 18.90 4.54 -20.88
N ALA A 260 19.24 3.75 -19.86
CA ALA A 260 20.10 2.57 -19.98
C ALA A 260 19.43 1.42 -20.75
N ILE A 261 18.11 1.46 -20.88
CA ILE A 261 17.32 0.64 -21.81
C ILE A 261 16.50 1.56 -22.71
N VAL A 262 16.49 1.29 -24.02
CA VAL A 262 15.58 1.87 -25.01
C VAL A 262 14.92 0.76 -25.86
N ILE A 263 13.82 1.10 -26.54
CA ILE A 263 13.01 0.15 -27.33
C ILE A 263 12.88 0.67 -28.76
N ASN A 264 13.13 -0.20 -29.74
CA ASN A 264 13.03 0.11 -31.17
C ASN A 264 11.60 -0.04 -31.71
N ASP A 265 11.38 0.38 -32.95
CA ASP A 265 10.08 0.33 -33.61
C ASP A 265 9.58 -1.10 -33.91
N ASP A 266 10.49 -2.07 -33.97
CA ASP A 266 10.23 -3.51 -34.08
C ASP A 266 10.10 -4.21 -32.71
N LEU A 267 10.11 -3.43 -31.61
CA LEU A 267 10.10 -3.88 -30.22
C LEU A 267 11.37 -4.65 -29.77
N SER A 268 12.47 -4.59 -30.53
CA SER A 268 13.79 -4.99 -30.01
C SER A 268 14.21 -4.08 -28.85
N VAL A 269 14.75 -4.67 -27.80
CA VAL A 269 15.14 -4.01 -26.55
C VAL A 269 16.66 -3.85 -26.55
N ILE A 270 17.12 -2.61 -26.53
CA ILE A 270 18.54 -2.26 -26.46
C ILE A 270 18.88 -1.90 -25.03
N ARG A 271 19.91 -2.53 -24.45
CA ARG A 271 20.43 -2.23 -23.11
C ARG A 271 21.91 -1.90 -23.21
N GLY A 272 22.30 -0.69 -22.82
CA GLY A 272 23.70 -0.23 -22.93
C GLY A 272 24.27 -0.31 -24.34
N GLY A 273 23.46 -0.04 -25.37
CA GLY A 273 23.85 -0.11 -26.78
C GLY A 273 23.81 -1.50 -27.42
N VAL A 274 23.52 -2.57 -26.66
CA VAL A 274 23.45 -3.95 -27.17
C VAL A 274 22.00 -4.44 -27.18
N GLU A 275 21.57 -5.10 -28.25
CA GLU A 275 20.27 -5.77 -28.29
C GLU A 275 20.27 -6.99 -27.34
N VAL A 276 19.30 -7.03 -26.42
CA VAL A 276 19.18 -8.09 -25.41
C VAL A 276 17.95 -8.99 -25.59
N GLY A 277 17.16 -8.76 -26.65
CA GLY A 277 15.97 -9.54 -27.00
C GLY A 277 14.80 -8.66 -27.41
N VAL A 278 13.62 -9.26 -27.53
CA VAL A 278 12.37 -8.57 -27.93
C VAL A 278 11.46 -8.37 -26.72
N LEU A 279 10.82 -7.21 -26.64
CA LEU A 279 9.89 -6.87 -25.58
C LEU A 279 8.71 -7.85 -25.56
N ARG A 280 8.39 -8.45 -24.41
CA ARG A 280 7.23 -9.33 -24.30
C ARG A 280 5.94 -8.52 -24.43
N THR A 281 5.09 -8.94 -25.36
CA THR A 281 3.78 -8.34 -25.65
C THR A 281 2.65 -9.18 -25.07
N HIS A 282 1.43 -8.63 -25.08
CA HIS A 282 0.21 -9.35 -24.74
C HIS A 282 -0.91 -8.84 -25.68
N PRO A 283 -1.82 -9.68 -26.21
CA PRO A 283 -2.75 -9.29 -27.28
C PRO A 283 -3.68 -8.09 -26.98
N ARG A 284 -4.01 -7.85 -25.70
CA ARG A 284 -4.79 -6.67 -25.26
C ARG A 284 -3.94 -5.44 -24.94
N HIS A 285 -2.62 -5.57 -24.94
CA HIS A 285 -1.66 -4.52 -24.60
C HIS A 285 -0.98 -3.96 -25.84
N VAL A 286 -1.71 -3.10 -26.57
CA VAL A 286 -1.19 -2.39 -27.73
C VAL A 286 -0.43 -1.16 -27.24
N LEU A 287 0.86 -1.07 -27.58
CA LEU A 287 1.71 0.07 -27.25
C LEU A 287 1.48 1.23 -28.21
N ASP A 288 1.60 2.44 -27.69
CA ASP A 288 1.70 3.65 -28.50
C ASP A 288 3.15 3.81 -28.97
N MET A 289 3.39 3.53 -30.25
CA MET A 289 4.72 3.62 -30.84
C MET A 289 5.27 5.06 -30.88
N GLU A 290 4.41 6.07 -30.78
CA GLU A 290 4.86 7.46 -30.63
C GLU A 290 5.48 7.70 -29.24
N CYS A 291 4.90 7.09 -28.20
CA CYS A 291 5.48 7.11 -26.86
C CYS A 291 6.82 6.34 -26.80
N VAL A 292 6.93 5.21 -27.51
CA VAL A 292 8.19 4.46 -27.69
C VAL A 292 9.27 5.32 -28.36
N ARG A 293 8.94 5.98 -29.48
CA ARG A 293 9.87 6.87 -30.21
C ARG A 293 10.32 8.05 -29.36
N LYS A 294 9.40 8.71 -28.64
CA LYS A 294 9.73 9.84 -27.76
C LYS A 294 10.59 9.44 -26.57
N HIS A 295 10.41 8.23 -26.03
CA HIS A 295 11.32 7.68 -25.03
C HIS A 295 12.73 7.49 -25.61
N ARG A 296 12.83 6.86 -26.79
CA ARG A 296 14.11 6.62 -27.46
C ARG A 296 14.84 7.91 -27.85
N GLU A 297 14.14 8.89 -28.41
CA GLU A 297 14.73 10.19 -28.80
C GLU A 297 15.19 11.00 -27.58
N ARG A 298 14.48 10.93 -26.44
CA ARG A 298 14.90 11.57 -25.18
C ARG A 298 16.28 11.10 -24.71
N TRP A 299 16.63 9.84 -25.00
CA TRP A 299 17.88 9.20 -24.56
C TRP A 299 18.88 8.99 -25.69
N ARG A 300 18.67 9.65 -26.83
CA ARG A 300 19.61 9.63 -27.95
C ARG A 300 20.97 10.17 -27.50
N GLN A 301 22.02 9.46 -27.91
CA GLN A 301 23.42 9.87 -27.77
C GLN A 301 23.97 10.03 -29.19
N ASP A 302 24.69 11.13 -29.42
CA ASP A 302 25.35 11.45 -30.70
C ASP A 302 26.74 10.81 -30.81
#